data_AF-A0A940MQE2-F1
#
_entry.id   AF-A0A940MQE2-F1
#
_cell.length_a   1.000
_cell.length_b   1.000
_cell.length_c   1.000
_cell.angle_alpha   90.00
_cell.angle_beta   90.00
_cell.angle_gamma   90.00
#
_symmetry.space_group_name_H-M   'P 1'
#
loop_
_entity.id
_entity.type
_entity.pdbx_description
1 polymer ?
#
loop_
_entity_poly.entity_id
_entity_poly.type
_entity_poly.pdbx_seq_one_letter_code
_entity_poly.pdbx_strand_id
1 'polypeptide(L)'
;MNLDFTPESAPEIPAVFPETGWHIQPGPVPPARVQVFGERSSGTNFVKRLLGRNTPLQPIEALGWKHGFPQMTAIPPDVLIVACVRDARPWSLSMHAKPWHTPPAMQRLGYSDFIRHPWETIADRKRYFPQVADLGGDGRPLQHDRNPLTGLPFPDLFSLRRAKLASLLSFMRRDCTLVVCRLEAVQQAPEAFLANVARHLALLPPGPYRPVVRRLGSRFRASVEARPETPRAVPEADLDFLRCRLNLETESRLGYDYG
;
A
#
# COMPACT_ATOMS: atom_id res chain seq x y z
N MET A 1 -23.45 -24.26 -19.21
CA MET A 1 -21.98 -24.43 -19.28
C MET A 1 -21.46 -24.08 -17.89
N ASN A 2 -21.28 -25.10 -17.04
CA ASN A 2 -20.72 -24.91 -15.71
C ASN A 2 -19.22 -24.73 -15.87
N LEU A 3 -18.75 -23.50 -15.76
CA LEU A 3 -17.33 -23.25 -15.54
C LEU A 3 -17.06 -23.65 -14.09
N ASP A 4 -16.46 -24.82 -13.91
CA ASP A 4 -15.87 -25.21 -12.64
C ASP A 4 -14.84 -24.14 -12.25
N PHE A 5 -15.26 -23.25 -11.35
CA PHE A 5 -14.40 -22.26 -10.73
C PHE A 5 -13.51 -23.01 -9.74
N THR A 6 -12.47 -23.66 -10.26
CA THR A 6 -11.35 -24.07 -9.42
C THR A 6 -10.78 -22.79 -8.81
N PRO A 7 -10.60 -22.70 -7.48
CA PRO A 7 -9.94 -21.56 -6.89
C PRO A 7 -8.51 -21.52 -7.44
N GLU A 8 -8.26 -20.63 -8.40
CA GLU A 8 -6.92 -20.37 -8.92
C GLU A 8 -5.97 -20.10 -7.76
N SER A 9 -4.93 -20.94 -7.65
CA SER A 9 -3.84 -20.84 -6.69
C SER A 9 -3.40 -19.39 -6.50
N ALA A 10 -3.30 -18.93 -5.24
CA ALA A 10 -2.89 -17.56 -4.89
C ALA A 10 -1.71 -17.05 -5.75
N PRO A 11 -1.68 -15.77 -6.17
CA PRO A 11 -0.59 -15.26 -7.01
C PRO A 11 0.76 -15.59 -6.37
N GLU A 12 1.63 -16.24 -7.14
CA GLU A 12 2.84 -16.83 -6.58
C GLU A 12 3.93 -15.77 -6.48
N ILE A 13 4.05 -15.19 -5.28
CA ILE A 13 5.23 -14.42 -4.90
C ILE A 13 6.44 -15.36 -5.04
N PRO A 14 7.48 -15.01 -5.83
CA PRO A 14 8.62 -15.89 -6.03
C PRO A 14 9.30 -16.25 -4.71
N ALA A 15 9.77 -17.49 -4.59
CA ALA A 15 10.43 -17.98 -3.38
C ALA A 15 11.67 -17.15 -2.97
N VAL A 16 12.32 -16.47 -3.91
CA VAL A 16 13.47 -15.58 -3.67
C VAL A 16 13.09 -14.20 -3.11
N PHE A 17 11.80 -13.84 -3.10
CA PHE A 17 11.34 -12.53 -2.66
C PHE A 17 11.74 -12.16 -1.23
N PRO A 18 11.70 -13.06 -0.22
CA PRO A 18 12.15 -12.74 1.13
C PRO A 18 13.61 -12.25 1.18
N GLU A 19 14.47 -12.78 0.32
CA GLU A 19 15.90 -12.45 0.26
C GLU A 19 16.14 -11.09 -0.41
N THR A 20 15.51 -10.85 -1.56
CA THR A 20 15.72 -9.61 -2.33
C THR A 20 14.88 -8.44 -1.78
N GLY A 21 13.68 -8.73 -1.31
CA GLY A 21 12.66 -7.76 -0.93
C GLY A 21 11.98 -7.04 -2.10
N TRP A 22 12.23 -7.46 -3.34
CA TRP A 22 11.47 -7.02 -4.51
C TRP A 22 11.43 -8.06 -5.63
N HIS A 23 10.37 -8.01 -6.43
CA HIS A 23 10.18 -8.78 -7.64
C HIS A 23 9.79 -7.86 -8.80
N ILE A 24 10.24 -8.18 -10.01
CA ILE A 24 10.00 -7.40 -11.21
C ILE A 24 9.47 -8.35 -12.29
N GLN A 25 8.30 -8.01 -12.83
CA GLN A 25 7.64 -8.68 -13.92
C GLN A 25 7.55 -7.70 -15.09
N PRO A 26 8.36 -7.87 -16.15
CA PRO A 26 8.25 -7.08 -17.36
C PRO A 26 6.90 -7.32 -18.04
N GLY A 27 6.29 -6.26 -18.56
CA GLY A 27 5.11 -6.36 -19.42
C GLY A 27 5.48 -6.36 -20.91
N PRO A 28 4.49 -6.18 -21.81
CA PRO A 28 4.69 -6.33 -23.25
C PRO A 28 5.54 -5.23 -23.90
N VAL A 29 5.66 -4.07 -23.26
CA VAL A 29 6.46 -2.94 -23.76
C VAL A 29 7.25 -2.29 -22.62
N PRO A 30 8.40 -1.64 -22.92
CA PRO A 30 9.11 -0.83 -21.94
C PRO A 30 8.20 0.27 -21.35
N PRO A 31 8.11 0.41 -20.02
CA PRO A 31 7.24 1.40 -19.43
C PRO A 31 7.81 2.82 -19.57
N ALA A 32 6.94 3.77 -19.89
CA ALA A 32 7.24 5.20 -19.90
C ALA A 32 6.69 5.92 -18.66
N ARG A 33 5.66 5.35 -18.03
CA ARG A 33 4.93 5.94 -16.91
C ARG A 33 4.94 5.01 -15.71
N VAL A 34 4.74 5.56 -14.51
CA VAL A 34 4.69 4.76 -13.28
C VAL A 34 3.59 5.22 -12.34
N GLN A 35 2.85 4.26 -11.78
CA GLN A 35 1.95 4.50 -10.65
C GLN A 35 2.26 3.56 -9.49
N VAL A 36 2.45 4.14 -8.31
CA VAL A 36 2.76 3.39 -7.09
C VAL A 36 1.51 3.22 -6.24
N PHE A 37 1.15 1.96 -5.99
CA PHE A 37 0.08 1.51 -5.11
C PHE A 37 0.64 0.92 -3.83
N GLY A 38 -0.20 0.89 -2.79
CA GLY A 38 0.13 0.29 -1.52
C GLY A 38 -0.80 0.80 -0.44
N GLU A 39 -0.81 0.11 0.69
CA GLU A 39 -1.58 0.56 1.85
C GLU A 39 -1.15 1.96 2.30
N ARG A 40 -2.01 2.66 3.04
CA ARG A 40 -1.55 3.85 3.76
C ARG A 40 -0.36 3.44 4.63
N SER A 41 0.61 4.35 4.77
CA SER A 41 1.83 4.11 5.55
C SER A 41 2.76 2.98 5.03
N SER A 42 2.61 2.49 3.80
CA SER A 42 3.55 1.52 3.20
C SER A 42 4.72 2.15 2.43
N GLY A 43 4.84 3.48 2.39
CA GLY A 43 5.97 4.15 1.74
C GLY A 43 5.79 4.44 0.24
N THR A 44 4.56 4.37 -0.28
CA THR A 44 4.24 4.70 -1.69
C THR A 44 4.82 6.03 -2.17
N ASN A 45 4.80 7.08 -1.34
CA ASN A 45 5.38 8.38 -1.69
C ASN A 45 6.91 8.35 -1.80
N PHE A 46 7.59 7.54 -0.98
CA PHE A 46 9.04 7.39 -1.02
C PHE A 46 9.45 6.72 -2.31
N VAL A 47 8.86 5.56 -2.63
CA VAL A 47 9.14 4.81 -3.86
C VAL A 47 8.80 5.62 -5.11
N LYS A 48 7.65 6.31 -5.15
CA LYS A 48 7.27 7.21 -6.26
C LYS A 48 8.35 8.26 -6.51
N ARG A 49 8.84 8.91 -5.45
CA ARG A 49 9.85 9.97 -5.55
C ARG A 49 11.24 9.42 -5.86
N LEU A 50 11.57 8.22 -5.40
CA LEU A 50 12.81 7.53 -5.72
C LEU A 50 12.88 7.24 -7.22
N LEU A 51 11.85 6.59 -7.77
CA LEU A 51 11.76 6.27 -9.20
C LEU A 51 11.75 7.53 -10.06
N GLY A 52 10.86 8.50 -9.76
CA GLY A 52 10.76 9.73 -10.57
C GLY A 52 11.98 10.66 -10.50
N ARG A 53 12.93 10.42 -9.60
CA ARG A 53 14.20 11.17 -9.53
C ARG A 53 15.35 10.50 -10.26
N ASN A 54 15.28 9.19 -10.43
CA ASN A 54 16.43 8.34 -10.81
C ASN A 54 16.15 7.48 -12.06
N THR A 55 14.97 7.58 -12.66
CA THR A 55 14.57 6.82 -13.86
C THR A 55 13.88 7.78 -14.85
N PRO A 56 13.77 7.41 -16.13
CA PRO A 56 13.00 8.20 -17.10
C PRO A 56 11.48 8.10 -16.89
N LEU A 57 11.01 7.28 -15.94
CA LEU A 57 9.58 7.03 -15.72
C LEU A 57 8.87 8.29 -15.23
N GLN A 58 7.78 8.64 -15.90
CA GLN A 58 6.91 9.75 -15.48
C GLN A 58 5.89 9.27 -14.43
N PRO A 59 5.90 9.81 -13.19
CA PRO A 59 4.91 9.43 -12.18
C PRO A 59 3.51 9.96 -12.52
N ILE A 60 2.50 9.08 -12.48
CA ILE A 60 1.09 9.41 -12.70
C ILE A 60 0.21 9.06 -11.49
N GLU A 61 -1.03 9.56 -11.47
CA GLU A 61 -2.07 9.21 -10.47
C GLU A 61 -3.43 8.94 -11.16
N ALA A 62 -3.40 8.49 -12.42
CA ALA A 62 -4.58 8.34 -13.27
C ALA A 62 -5.32 6.99 -13.10
N LEU A 63 -4.67 5.98 -12.52
CA LEU A 63 -5.24 4.63 -12.34
C LEU A 63 -5.98 4.50 -10.99
N GLY A 64 -6.62 5.57 -10.54
CA GLY A 64 -7.36 5.62 -9.28
C GLY A 64 -6.47 5.89 -8.05
N TRP A 65 -7.12 5.90 -6.89
CA TRP A 65 -6.47 6.26 -5.64
C TRP A 65 -5.53 5.16 -5.15
N LYS A 66 -4.23 5.50 -5.00
CA LYS A 66 -3.14 4.55 -4.69
C LYS A 66 -3.30 3.67 -3.43
N HIS A 67 -4.17 4.08 -2.49
CA HIS A 67 -4.47 3.32 -1.27
C HIS A 67 -5.81 2.58 -1.33
N GLY A 68 -6.61 2.86 -2.35
CA GLY A 68 -7.88 2.18 -2.61
C GLY A 68 -7.67 0.76 -3.15
N PHE A 69 -8.77 0.04 -3.31
CA PHE A 69 -8.77 -1.16 -4.14
C PHE A 69 -8.56 -0.78 -5.62
N PRO A 70 -7.98 -1.65 -6.47
CA PRO A 70 -7.86 -1.44 -7.91
C PRO A 70 -9.23 -1.16 -8.53
N GLN A 71 -9.36 0.01 -9.14
CA GLN A 71 -10.61 0.51 -9.75
C GLN A 71 -10.38 1.05 -11.17
N MET A 72 -9.19 0.83 -11.73
CA MET A 72 -8.87 1.24 -13.09
C MET A 72 -9.68 0.43 -14.11
N THR A 73 -10.18 1.11 -15.14
CA THR A 73 -10.85 0.47 -16.28
C THR A 73 -9.90 -0.42 -17.07
N ALA A 74 -8.66 0.04 -17.27
CA ALA A 74 -7.59 -0.70 -17.94
C ALA A 74 -6.22 -0.25 -17.40
N ILE A 75 -5.21 -1.11 -17.54
CA ILE A 75 -3.81 -0.74 -17.29
C ILE A 75 -3.15 -0.56 -18.66
N PRO A 76 -2.73 0.67 -19.04
CA PRO A 76 -2.02 0.87 -20.29
C PRO A 76 -0.70 0.09 -20.32
N PRO A 77 -0.29 -0.46 -21.48
CA PRO A 77 0.88 -1.35 -21.57
C PRO A 77 2.20 -0.65 -21.21
N ASP A 78 2.29 0.67 -21.40
CA ASP A 78 3.45 1.51 -21.08
C ASP A 78 3.50 1.99 -19.62
N VAL A 79 2.61 1.49 -18.74
CA VAL A 79 2.58 1.86 -17.33
C VAL A 79 3.19 0.76 -16.47
N LEU A 80 4.23 1.12 -15.73
CA LEU A 80 4.72 0.34 -14.59
C LEU A 80 3.78 0.52 -13.39
N ILE A 81 3.23 -0.60 -12.91
CA ILE A 81 2.58 -0.68 -11.61
C ILE A 81 3.63 -1.01 -10.55
N VAL A 82 3.65 -0.27 -9.45
CA VAL A 82 4.47 -0.63 -8.29
C VAL A 82 3.59 -0.95 -7.09
N ALA A 83 3.65 -2.17 -6.60
CA ALA A 83 3.00 -2.65 -5.40
C ALA A 83 3.95 -2.59 -4.19
N CYS A 84 3.80 -1.55 -3.37
CA CYS A 84 4.67 -1.33 -2.21
C CYS A 84 4.03 -1.85 -0.91
N VAL A 85 4.69 -2.83 -0.29
CA VAL A 85 4.29 -3.47 0.97
C VAL A 85 5.22 -3.08 2.13
N ARG A 86 4.78 -3.34 3.36
CA ARG A 86 5.52 -3.00 4.59
C ARG A 86 5.19 -3.99 5.71
N ASP A 87 6.12 -4.22 6.63
CA ASP A 87 5.89 -5.04 7.84
C ASP A 87 4.68 -4.52 8.64
N ALA A 88 3.78 -5.43 9.06
CA ALA A 88 2.53 -5.08 9.72
C ALA A 88 2.72 -4.36 11.07
N ARG A 89 3.85 -4.59 11.77
CA ARG A 89 4.14 -3.96 13.06
C ARG A 89 4.39 -2.45 12.92
N PRO A 90 5.46 -1.98 12.25
CA PRO A 90 5.69 -0.55 12.07
C PRO A 90 4.64 0.10 11.16
N TRP A 91 3.97 -0.67 10.31
CA TRP A 91 2.80 -0.21 9.55
C TRP A 91 1.63 0.16 10.47
N SER A 92 1.19 -0.72 11.37
CA SER A 92 0.06 -0.45 12.27
C SER A 92 0.35 0.71 13.22
N LEU A 93 1.58 0.82 13.73
CA LEU A 93 2.04 1.98 14.51
C LEU A 93 1.95 3.27 13.69
N SER A 94 2.33 3.23 12.41
CA SER A 94 2.23 4.40 11.52
C SER A 94 0.77 4.77 11.22
N MET A 95 -0.12 3.77 11.09
CA MET A 95 -1.56 3.97 10.94
C MET A 95 -2.16 4.64 12.17
N HIS A 96 -1.79 4.20 13.37
CA HIS A 96 -2.19 4.86 14.61
C HIS A 96 -1.55 6.24 14.76
N ALA A 97 -0.28 6.44 14.41
CA ALA A 97 0.35 7.76 14.52
C ALA A 97 -0.32 8.81 13.63
N LYS A 98 -0.80 8.40 12.44
CA LYS A 98 -1.44 9.28 11.46
C LYS A 98 -2.66 8.57 10.83
N PRO A 99 -3.79 8.52 11.54
CA PRO A 99 -4.98 7.79 11.13
C PRO A 99 -5.76 8.62 10.11
N TRP A 100 -5.17 8.80 8.93
CA TRP A 100 -5.72 9.61 7.85
C TRP A 100 -7.17 9.21 7.54
N HIS A 101 -8.03 10.23 7.46
CA HIS A 101 -9.45 10.11 7.09
C HIS A 101 -10.31 9.33 8.10
N THR A 102 -9.79 8.94 9.26
CA THR A 102 -10.62 8.32 10.32
C THR A 102 -11.48 9.37 11.02
N PRO A 103 -12.70 9.00 11.49
CA PRO A 103 -13.56 9.93 12.21
C PRO A 103 -12.95 10.34 13.55
N PRO A 104 -13.35 11.49 14.13
CA PRO A 104 -12.83 11.98 15.41
C PRO A 104 -12.85 10.94 16.54
N ALA A 105 -13.91 10.13 16.64
CA ALA A 105 -14.03 9.08 17.66
C ALA A 105 -12.88 8.06 17.58
N MET A 106 -12.57 7.58 16.37
CA MET A 106 -11.49 6.62 16.16
C MET A 106 -10.10 7.25 16.42
N GLN A 107 -9.92 8.55 16.16
CA GLN A 107 -8.66 9.25 16.43
C GLN A 107 -8.31 9.40 17.92
N ARG A 108 -9.29 9.22 18.82
CA ARG A 108 -9.15 9.28 20.28
C ARG A 108 -8.83 7.91 20.90
N LEU A 109 -8.90 6.83 20.15
CA LEU A 109 -8.60 5.49 20.65
C LEU A 109 -7.11 5.33 20.92
N GLY A 110 -6.77 4.65 22.03
CA GLY A 110 -5.41 4.15 22.24
C GLY A 110 -5.08 3.06 21.23
N TYR A 111 -3.78 2.74 21.06
CA TYR A 111 -3.32 1.82 20.02
C TYR A 111 -4.05 0.46 20.04
N SER A 112 -4.18 -0.17 21.21
CA SER A 112 -4.78 -1.50 21.35
C SER A 112 -6.28 -1.51 20.98
N ASP A 113 -7.02 -0.46 21.35
CA ASP A 113 -8.41 -0.32 20.93
C ASP A 113 -8.51 0.03 19.44
N PHE A 114 -7.62 0.90 18.94
CA PHE A 114 -7.59 1.33 17.56
C PHE A 114 -7.41 0.17 16.58
N ILE A 115 -6.49 -0.76 16.86
CA ILE A 115 -6.26 -1.91 15.96
C ILE A 115 -7.42 -2.91 15.97
N ARG A 116 -8.24 -2.94 17.03
CA ARG A 116 -9.41 -3.81 17.21
C ARG A 116 -10.72 -3.18 16.76
N HIS A 117 -10.74 -1.85 16.62
CA HIS A 117 -11.92 -1.11 16.22
C HIS A 117 -12.24 -1.34 14.74
N PRO A 118 -13.53 -1.40 14.34
CA PRO A 118 -13.90 -1.41 12.93
C PRO A 118 -13.20 -0.30 12.15
N TRP A 119 -12.65 -0.65 10.98
CA TRP A 119 -11.95 0.32 10.17
C TRP A 119 -12.93 1.27 9.49
N GLU A 120 -13.02 2.48 10.03
CA GLU A 120 -13.89 3.52 9.53
C GLU A 120 -13.10 4.72 9.02
N THR A 121 -13.45 5.15 7.81
CA THR A 121 -12.91 6.37 7.22
C THR A 121 -14.00 7.14 6.51
N ILE A 122 -13.82 8.45 6.43
CA ILE A 122 -14.75 9.40 5.84
C ILE A 122 -14.12 10.11 4.65
N ALA A 123 -14.95 10.45 3.67
CA ALA A 123 -14.58 11.39 2.62
C ALA A 123 -14.47 12.78 3.27
N ASP A 124 -13.23 13.23 3.47
CA ASP A 124 -12.92 14.52 4.07
C ASP A 124 -12.35 15.49 3.03
N ARG A 125 -11.74 16.58 3.51
CA ARG A 125 -10.89 17.55 2.80
C ARG A 125 -10.84 17.39 1.26
N LYS A 126 -11.45 18.37 0.58
CA LYS A 126 -11.45 18.55 -0.90
C LYS A 126 -10.13 18.25 -1.60
N ARG A 127 -8.98 18.54 -0.98
CA ARG A 127 -7.65 18.26 -1.57
C ARG A 127 -7.42 16.77 -1.85
N TYR A 128 -8.00 15.87 -1.05
CA TYR A 128 -7.83 14.43 -1.20
C TYR A 128 -8.94 13.79 -2.04
N PHE A 129 -10.14 14.34 -1.97
CA PHE A 129 -11.32 13.84 -2.68
C PHE A 129 -12.04 15.01 -3.36
N PRO A 130 -11.50 15.55 -4.48
CA PRO A 130 -12.06 16.72 -5.14
C PRO A 130 -13.52 16.53 -5.58
N GLN A 131 -13.89 15.31 -5.98
CA GLN A 131 -15.25 14.94 -6.39
C GLN A 131 -16.31 15.15 -5.30
N VAL A 132 -15.91 15.18 -4.02
CA VAL A 132 -16.81 15.46 -2.89
C VAL A 132 -17.35 16.88 -2.95
N ALA A 133 -16.57 17.82 -3.50
CA ALA A 133 -17.03 19.20 -3.64
C ALA A 133 -18.13 19.33 -4.70
N ASP A 134 -18.06 18.52 -5.75
CA ASP A 134 -18.96 18.62 -6.91
C ASP A 134 -20.22 17.76 -6.72
N LEU A 135 -20.08 16.58 -6.10
CA LEU A 135 -21.17 15.61 -5.90
C LEU A 135 -21.77 15.64 -4.49
N GLY A 136 -21.18 16.42 -3.58
CA GLY A 136 -21.45 16.32 -2.14
C GLY A 136 -20.81 15.08 -1.51
N GLY A 137 -21.11 14.86 -0.22
CA GLY A 137 -20.67 13.67 0.51
C GLY A 137 -19.55 13.90 1.53
N ASP A 138 -19.30 15.14 1.92
CA ASP A 138 -18.37 15.44 3.04
C ASP A 138 -18.83 14.71 4.31
N GLY A 139 -17.89 14.06 4.99
CA GLY A 139 -18.14 13.26 6.18
C GLY A 139 -18.81 11.90 5.93
N ARG A 140 -19.20 11.57 4.69
CA ARG A 140 -19.77 10.25 4.37
C ARG A 140 -18.69 9.16 4.39
N PRO A 141 -19.06 7.88 4.61
CA PRO A 141 -18.12 6.77 4.53
C PRO A 141 -17.30 6.76 3.23
N LEU A 142 -15.97 6.75 3.36
CA LEU A 142 -15.05 6.67 2.23
C LEU A 142 -15.12 5.27 1.61
N GLN A 143 -15.76 5.16 0.45
CA GLN A 143 -16.00 3.88 -0.22
C GLN A 143 -14.72 3.15 -0.61
N HIS A 144 -13.63 3.87 -0.91
CA HIS A 144 -12.36 3.25 -1.28
C HIS A 144 -11.69 2.40 -0.17
N ASP A 145 -12.14 2.54 1.08
CA ASP A 145 -11.68 1.77 2.23
C ASP A 145 -12.72 0.78 2.77
N ARG A 146 -13.90 0.69 2.14
CA ARG A 146 -14.91 -0.32 2.43
C ARG A 146 -14.58 -1.62 1.71
N ASN A 147 -15.12 -2.73 2.20
CA ASN A 147 -15.02 -4.00 1.51
C ASN A 147 -15.72 -3.89 0.14
N PRO A 148 -15.02 -4.13 -0.99
CA PRO A 148 -15.58 -3.90 -2.32
C PRO A 148 -16.73 -4.86 -2.66
N LEU A 149 -16.85 -5.99 -1.95
CA LEU A 149 -17.90 -6.98 -2.19
C LEU A 149 -19.13 -6.76 -1.31
N THR A 150 -18.96 -6.30 -0.07
CA THR A 150 -20.06 -6.18 0.89
C THR A 150 -20.45 -4.73 1.22
N GLY A 151 -19.61 -3.74 0.87
CA GLY A 151 -19.79 -2.34 1.24
C GLY A 151 -19.61 -2.04 2.74
N LEU A 152 -19.34 -3.07 3.56
CA LEU A 152 -19.20 -2.95 5.01
C LEU A 152 -17.79 -2.46 5.41
N PRO A 153 -17.63 -1.88 6.62
CA PRO A 153 -16.31 -1.63 7.16
C PRO A 153 -15.62 -2.97 7.48
N PHE A 154 -14.28 -2.98 7.45
CA PHE A 154 -13.55 -4.13 7.96
C PHE A 154 -13.67 -4.16 9.49
N PRO A 155 -13.78 -5.34 10.11
CA PRO A 155 -14.01 -5.46 11.54
C PRO A 155 -12.84 -4.96 12.41
N ASP A 156 -11.65 -4.86 11.82
CA ASP A 156 -10.43 -4.40 12.49
C ASP A 156 -9.37 -3.97 11.44
N LEU A 157 -8.27 -3.37 11.90
CA LEU A 157 -7.20 -2.86 11.05
C LEU A 157 -6.49 -3.97 10.24
N PHE A 158 -6.28 -5.14 10.82
CA PHE A 158 -5.58 -6.24 10.16
C PHE A 158 -6.48 -7.00 9.17
N SER A 159 -7.80 -7.02 9.39
CA SER A 159 -8.75 -7.48 8.36
C SER A 159 -8.74 -6.59 7.12
N LEU A 160 -8.65 -5.26 7.30
CA LEU A 160 -8.43 -4.33 6.18
C LEU A 160 -7.13 -4.69 5.46
N ARG A 161 -6.03 -4.84 6.21
CA ARG A 161 -4.72 -5.19 5.63
C ARG A 161 -4.78 -6.44 4.78
N ARG A 162 -5.36 -7.52 5.30
CA ARG A 162 -5.48 -8.78 4.56
C ARG A 162 -6.17 -8.57 3.21
N ALA A 163 -7.29 -7.83 3.19
CA ALA A 163 -8.01 -7.54 1.95
C ALA A 163 -7.21 -6.63 1.01
N LYS A 164 -6.57 -5.57 1.54
CA LYS A 164 -5.76 -4.65 0.75
C LYS A 164 -4.52 -5.33 0.17
N LEU A 165 -3.87 -6.20 0.94
CA LEU A 165 -2.69 -6.95 0.52
C LEU A 165 -3.05 -7.95 -0.57
N ALA A 166 -4.11 -8.74 -0.39
CA ALA A 166 -4.61 -9.64 -1.43
C ALA A 166 -4.95 -8.86 -2.72
N SER A 167 -5.60 -7.72 -2.57
CA SER A 167 -5.94 -6.86 -3.70
C SER A 167 -4.72 -6.25 -4.38
N LEU A 168 -3.68 -5.89 -3.63
CA LEU A 168 -2.44 -5.34 -4.15
C LEU A 168 -1.65 -6.42 -4.91
N LEU A 169 -1.56 -7.62 -4.35
CA LEU A 169 -0.89 -8.76 -5.00
C LEU A 169 -1.66 -9.26 -6.24
N SER A 170 -2.96 -8.94 -6.35
CA SER A 170 -3.73 -9.26 -7.56
C SER A 170 -3.15 -8.63 -8.83
N PHE A 171 -2.32 -7.57 -8.75
CA PHE A 171 -1.65 -7.01 -9.92
C PHE A 171 -0.75 -8.01 -10.65
N MET A 172 -0.24 -9.05 -9.97
CA MET A 172 0.55 -10.11 -10.60
C MET A 172 -0.24 -10.88 -11.68
N ARG A 173 -1.58 -10.79 -11.65
CA ARG A 173 -2.49 -11.46 -12.60
C ARG A 173 -3.11 -10.52 -13.64
N ARG A 174 -2.66 -9.27 -13.76
CA ARG A 174 -3.34 -8.23 -14.56
C ARG A 174 -2.61 -7.85 -15.85
N ASP A 175 -1.83 -8.76 -16.41
CA ASP A 175 -1.06 -8.57 -17.66
C ASP A 175 -0.44 -7.17 -17.78
N CYS A 176 0.39 -6.81 -16.80
CA CYS A 176 1.00 -5.49 -16.74
C CYS A 176 2.46 -5.57 -16.33
N THR A 177 3.21 -4.53 -16.66
CA THR A 177 4.54 -4.33 -16.10
C THR A 177 4.40 -4.05 -14.61
N LEU A 178 5.01 -4.88 -13.77
CA LEU A 178 4.83 -4.85 -12.31
C LEU A 178 6.16 -4.89 -11.57
N VAL A 179 6.24 -4.11 -10.50
CA VAL A 179 7.24 -4.26 -9.44
C VAL A 179 6.51 -4.46 -8.11
N VAL A 180 6.79 -5.54 -7.40
CA VAL A 180 6.39 -5.71 -5.99
C VAL A 180 7.62 -5.42 -5.13
N CYS A 181 7.51 -4.61 -4.09
CA CYS A 181 8.65 -4.31 -3.22
C CYS A 181 8.27 -4.06 -1.76
N ARG A 182 9.16 -4.47 -0.85
CA ARG A 182 9.13 -4.07 0.55
C ARG A 182 9.74 -2.68 0.72
N LEU A 183 9.09 -1.83 1.49
CA LEU A 183 9.63 -0.51 1.82
C LEU A 183 11.02 -0.63 2.45
N GLU A 184 11.18 -1.55 3.39
CA GLU A 184 12.40 -1.77 4.17
C GLU A 184 13.58 -2.11 3.25
N ALA A 185 13.39 -3.04 2.33
CA ALA A 185 14.42 -3.43 1.37
C ALA A 185 14.81 -2.29 0.43
N VAL A 186 13.83 -1.52 -0.08
CA VAL A 186 14.11 -0.37 -0.95
C VAL A 186 14.83 0.75 -0.19
N GLN A 187 14.55 0.94 1.10
CA GLN A 187 15.25 1.91 1.93
C GLN A 187 16.68 1.47 2.26
N GLN A 188 16.90 0.19 2.48
CA GLN A 188 18.22 -0.38 2.78
C GLN A 188 19.15 -0.38 1.56
N ALA A 189 18.61 -0.64 0.37
CA ALA A 189 19.39 -0.79 -0.86
C ALA A 189 18.78 -0.03 -2.06
N PRO A 190 18.62 1.31 -1.99
CA PRO A 190 17.90 2.08 -3.01
C PRO A 190 18.59 2.06 -4.38
N GLU A 191 19.91 2.08 -4.43
CA GLU A 191 20.68 2.03 -5.69
C GLU A 191 20.59 0.65 -6.36
N ALA A 192 20.67 -0.43 -5.57
CA ALA A 192 20.50 -1.79 -6.08
C ALA A 192 19.06 -2.03 -6.60
N PHE A 193 18.06 -1.50 -5.89
CA PHE A 193 16.68 -1.51 -6.37
C PHE A 193 16.55 -0.79 -7.72
N LEU A 194 17.09 0.44 -7.84
CA LEU A 194 17.04 1.22 -9.08
C LEU A 194 17.77 0.53 -10.24
N ALA A 195 18.96 -0.03 -9.99
CA ALA A 195 19.72 -0.77 -10.99
C ALA A 195 18.95 -2.00 -11.50
N ASN A 196 18.31 -2.75 -10.58
CA ASN A 196 17.47 -3.89 -10.96
C ASN A 196 16.23 -3.47 -11.75
N VAL A 197 15.55 -2.38 -11.36
CA VAL A 197 14.40 -1.84 -12.11
C VAL A 197 14.84 -1.43 -13.52
N ALA A 198 15.93 -0.69 -13.66
CA ALA A 198 16.42 -0.25 -14.97
C ALA A 198 16.80 -1.44 -15.86
N ARG A 199 17.54 -2.41 -15.32
CA ARG A 199 17.98 -3.60 -16.06
C ARG A 199 16.82 -4.45 -16.55
N HIS A 200 15.86 -4.79 -15.69
CA HIS A 200 14.78 -5.72 -16.08
C HIS A 200 13.70 -5.06 -16.94
N LEU A 201 13.53 -3.74 -16.84
CA LEU A 201 12.52 -3.00 -17.61
C LEU A 201 13.10 -2.29 -18.83
N ALA A 202 14.35 -2.60 -19.20
CA ALA A 202 15.08 -2.00 -20.32
C ALA A 202 15.03 -0.45 -20.31
N LEU A 203 15.12 0.14 -19.11
CA LEU A 203 15.17 1.59 -18.97
C LEU A 203 16.59 2.08 -19.21
N LEU A 204 16.72 3.35 -19.57
CA LEU A 204 18.02 4.02 -19.57
C LEU A 204 18.69 3.85 -18.19
N PRO A 205 20.02 3.59 -18.17
CA PRO A 205 20.75 3.49 -16.91
C PRO A 205 20.49 4.71 -16.02
N PRO A 206 20.33 4.53 -14.71
CA PRO A 206 20.20 5.66 -13.81
C PRO A 206 21.45 6.54 -13.94
N GLY A 207 21.25 7.85 -14.05
CA GLY A 207 22.33 8.82 -13.88
C GLY A 207 22.84 8.83 -12.42
N PRO A 208 23.62 9.85 -12.01
CA PRO A 208 24.07 9.96 -10.63
C PRO A 208 22.91 9.82 -9.63
N TYR A 209 23.09 9.00 -8.59
CA TYR A 209 22.04 8.71 -7.62
C TYR A 209 21.55 9.98 -6.91
N ARG A 210 20.22 10.15 -6.87
CA ARG A 210 19.53 11.30 -6.26
C ARG A 210 18.67 10.82 -5.08
N PRO A 211 19.15 10.94 -3.84
CA PRO A 211 18.45 10.42 -2.67
C PRO A 211 17.13 11.13 -2.37
N VAL A 212 16.25 10.46 -1.63
CA VAL A 212 14.98 11.02 -1.13
C VAL A 212 15.16 11.48 0.32
N VAL A 213 15.65 12.70 0.50
CA VAL A 213 15.93 13.28 1.84
C VAL A 213 14.71 13.87 2.55
N ARG A 214 13.61 14.11 1.85
CA ARG A 214 12.45 14.81 2.41
C ARG A 214 11.60 13.86 3.26
N ARG A 215 11.21 14.29 4.46
CA ARG A 215 10.17 13.60 5.26
C ARG A 215 8.81 13.70 4.55
N LEU A 216 8.31 12.57 4.04
CA LEU A 216 7.03 12.48 3.33
C LEU A 216 5.89 12.13 4.30
N GLY A 217 4.67 12.56 3.97
CA GLY A 217 3.49 12.27 4.81
C GLY A 217 3.52 12.91 6.22
N SER A 218 4.26 14.00 6.42
CA SER A 218 4.36 14.70 7.71
C SER A 218 3.20 15.66 8.01
N ARG A 219 2.38 16.00 7.03
CA ARG A 219 1.33 17.02 7.14
C ARG A 219 -0.02 16.46 7.62
N PHE A 220 -0.01 15.38 8.41
CA PHE A 220 -1.23 14.93 9.07
C PHE A 220 -1.70 16.03 10.03
N ARG A 221 -3.00 16.32 10.01
CA ARG A 221 -3.64 17.25 10.94
C ARG A 221 -4.82 16.49 11.54
N ALA A 222 -4.78 16.29 12.86
CA ALA A 222 -5.85 15.63 13.60
C ALA A 222 -7.16 16.40 13.46
N SER A 223 -8.29 15.70 13.61
CA SER A 223 -9.62 16.30 13.75
C SER A 223 -10.06 16.41 15.22
N VAL A 224 -9.16 16.07 16.15
CA VAL A 224 -9.35 16.16 17.59
C VAL A 224 -8.19 16.92 18.22
N GLU A 225 -8.46 17.57 19.35
CA GLU A 225 -7.49 18.40 20.08
C GLU A 225 -6.34 17.59 20.67
N ALA A 226 -6.67 16.49 21.36
CA ALA A 226 -5.71 15.57 21.96
C ALA A 226 -5.85 14.17 21.36
N ARG A 227 -4.72 13.49 21.17
CA ARG A 227 -4.65 12.11 20.69
C ARG A 227 -3.75 11.29 21.60
N PRO A 228 -4.09 10.01 21.85
CA PRO A 228 -3.19 9.11 22.56
C PRO A 228 -1.83 9.00 21.87
N GLU A 229 -0.78 8.89 22.67
CA GLU A 229 0.56 8.65 22.14
C GLU A 229 0.60 7.29 21.44
N THR A 230 1.31 7.21 20.30
CA THR A 230 1.56 5.94 19.65
C THR A 230 2.70 5.24 20.39
N PRO A 231 2.54 3.97 20.80
CA PRO A 231 3.63 3.25 21.45
C PRO A 231 4.84 3.12 20.53
N ARG A 232 6.03 2.97 21.10
CA ARG A 232 7.28 2.87 20.32
C ARG A 232 7.40 1.56 19.56
N ALA A 233 6.75 0.50 20.06
CA ALA A 233 6.64 -0.82 19.48
C ALA A 233 5.22 -1.33 19.65
N VAL A 234 4.83 -2.35 18.87
CA VAL A 234 3.57 -3.05 19.10
C VAL A 234 3.64 -3.71 20.49
N PRO A 235 2.67 -3.46 21.39
CA PRO A 235 2.65 -4.11 22.70
C PRO A 235 2.60 -5.64 22.58
N GLU A 236 3.27 -6.35 23.48
CA GLU A 236 3.31 -7.83 23.47
C GLU A 236 1.89 -8.42 23.52
N ALA A 237 1.01 -7.84 24.35
CA ALA A 237 -0.39 -8.25 24.47
C ALA A 237 -1.23 -8.08 23.18
N ASP A 238 -0.70 -7.36 22.18
CA ASP A 238 -1.34 -7.13 20.89
C ASP A 238 -0.79 -8.03 19.77
N LEU A 239 0.33 -8.74 20.00
CA LEU A 239 0.96 -9.58 18.98
C LEU A 239 0.09 -10.78 18.60
N ASP A 240 -0.55 -11.43 19.57
CA ASP A 240 -1.44 -12.56 19.28
C ASP A 240 -2.66 -12.14 18.47
N PHE A 241 -3.20 -10.95 18.74
CA PHE A 241 -4.27 -10.40 17.93
C PHE A 241 -3.78 -10.14 16.49
N LEU A 242 -2.61 -9.51 16.32
CA LEU A 242 -2.01 -9.31 15.00
C LEU A 242 -1.85 -10.64 14.25
N ARG A 243 -1.22 -11.65 14.86
CA ARG A 243 -1.00 -12.97 14.25
C ARG A 243 -2.31 -13.64 13.82
N CYS A 244 -3.31 -13.63 14.69
CA CYS A 244 -4.61 -14.24 14.43
C CYS A 244 -5.40 -13.57 13.29
N ARG A 245 -5.16 -12.29 13.00
CA ARG A 245 -5.90 -11.54 11.97
C ARG A 245 -5.19 -11.48 10.62
N LEU A 246 -3.88 -11.62 10.60
CA LEU A 246 -3.10 -11.64 9.36
C LEU A 246 -3.25 -12.96 8.59
N ASN A 247 -2.88 -12.94 7.31
CA ASN A 247 -2.61 -14.15 6.56
C ASN A 247 -1.09 -14.42 6.65
N LEU A 248 -0.67 -15.22 7.63
CA LEU A 248 0.74 -15.45 7.93
C LEU A 248 1.50 -16.10 6.76
N GLU A 249 0.84 -16.94 5.96
CA GLU A 249 1.45 -17.52 4.76
C GLU A 249 1.79 -16.44 3.71
N THR A 250 0.89 -15.49 3.47
CA THR A 250 1.15 -14.39 2.53
C THR A 250 2.25 -13.48 3.08
N GLU A 251 2.22 -13.20 4.37
CA GLU A 251 3.21 -12.34 5.02
C GLU A 251 4.62 -12.97 5.00
N SER A 252 4.74 -14.29 5.25
CA SER A 252 6.02 -15.00 5.20
C SER A 252 6.59 -15.07 3.79
N ARG A 253 5.76 -15.28 2.77
CA ARG A 253 6.18 -15.17 1.35
C ARG A 253 6.70 -13.78 0.99
N LEU A 254 6.21 -12.74 1.67
CA LEU A 254 6.74 -11.37 1.55
C LEU A 254 8.01 -11.14 2.38
N GLY A 255 8.48 -12.12 3.15
CA GLY A 255 9.65 -12.00 4.02
C GLY A 255 9.37 -11.32 5.34
N TYR A 256 8.13 -11.38 5.84
CA TYR A 256 7.77 -10.94 7.18
C TYR A 256 7.50 -12.13 8.08
N ASP A 257 8.16 -12.12 9.24
CA ASP A 257 7.93 -13.07 10.32
C ASP A 257 7.48 -12.30 11.57
N TYR A 258 6.47 -12.84 12.23
CA TYR A 258 5.85 -12.26 13.42
C TYR A 258 6.09 -13.09 14.69
N GLY A 259 6.94 -14.12 14.61
CA GLY A 259 7.28 -14.99 15.74
C GLY A 259 6.22 -16.05 16.00
#